data_AF-A0A5A7N756-F1
#
_entry.id   AF-A0A5A7N756-F1
#
_cell.length_a   1.000
_cell.length_b   1.000
_cell.length_c   1.000
_cell.angle_alpha   90.00
_cell.angle_beta   90.00
_cell.angle_gamma   90.00
#
_symmetry.space_group_name_H-M   'P 1'
#
loop_
_entity.id
_entity.type
_entity.pdbx_description
1 polymer ?
#
loop_
_entity_poly.entity_id
_entity_poly.type
_entity_poly.pdbx_seq_one_letter_code
_entity_poly.pdbx_strand_id
1 'polypeptide(L)'
;MLELIRQRLQQGPRRALRSDYDLYEGPDAPIKQSDAVRRAAVLVPIIPRAEGATILLTRRAEHLSHHAGQISFPGGRADEGDANAIATALRETHEEVGLTSDRIDILGRLDSYETVTGFRIVPVVGMVLRPLI
;
A
#
# COMPACT_ATOMS: atom_id res chain seq x y z
N MET A 1 15.44 15.68 3.62
CA MET A 1 14.91 14.30 3.54
C MET A 1 13.46 14.27 3.07
N LEU A 2 12.52 14.84 3.84
CA LEU A 2 11.09 14.92 3.46
C LEU A 2 10.86 15.53 2.07
N GLU A 3 11.51 16.67 1.79
CA GLU A 3 11.38 17.34 0.50
C GLU A 3 11.90 16.50 -0.68
N LEU A 4 12.97 15.73 -0.45
CA LEU A 4 13.50 14.81 -1.46
C LEU A 4 12.52 13.66 -1.74
N ILE A 5 11.85 13.14 -0.72
CA ILE A 5 10.82 12.10 -0.88
C ILE A 5 9.64 12.66 -1.66
N ARG A 6 9.12 13.84 -1.29
CA ARG A 6 8.05 14.51 -2.04
C ARG A 6 8.44 14.74 -3.49
N GLN A 7 9.62 15.31 -3.73
CA GLN A 7 10.11 15.58 -5.07
C GLN A 7 10.22 14.30 -5.91
N ARG A 8 10.69 13.19 -5.31
CA ARG A 8 10.77 11.89 -6.00
C ARG A 8 9.40 11.29 -6.30
N LEU A 9 8.41 11.47 -5.42
CA LEU A 9 7.04 10.99 -5.63
C LEU A 9 6.25 11.86 -6.62
N GLN A 10 6.56 13.16 -6.70
CA GLN A 10 5.97 14.10 -7.66
C GLN A 10 6.47 13.91 -9.09
N GLN A 11 7.62 13.26 -9.29
CA GLN A 11 8.12 12.90 -10.62
C GLN A 11 7.24 11.87 -11.34
N GLY A 12 6.20 11.34 -10.66
CA GLY A 12 5.22 10.44 -11.24
C GLY A 12 5.77 9.05 -11.51
N PRO A 13 4.90 8.11 -11.91
CA PRO A 13 5.30 6.73 -12.13
C PRO A 13 6.30 6.61 -13.27
N ARG A 14 7.43 5.92 -13.00
CA ARG A 14 8.53 5.76 -13.97
C ARG A 14 8.32 4.57 -14.92
N ARG A 15 7.42 3.64 -14.60
CA ARG A 15 7.17 2.43 -15.39
C ARG A 15 5.67 2.16 -15.53
N ALA A 16 5.25 1.69 -16.70
CA ALA A 16 3.87 1.35 -17.00
C ALA A 16 3.48 0.04 -16.31
N LEU A 17 3.03 0.12 -15.05
CA LEU A 17 2.46 -0.97 -14.23
C LEU A 17 3.42 -2.14 -13.94
N ARG A 18 3.71 -2.40 -12.66
CA ARG A 18 4.46 -3.59 -12.24
C ARG A 18 3.50 -4.70 -11.83
N SER A 19 3.94 -5.95 -11.91
CA SER A 19 3.12 -7.08 -11.50
C SER A 19 3.93 -8.27 -10.98
N ASP A 20 3.30 -9.12 -10.17
CA ASP A 20 3.81 -10.46 -9.87
C ASP A 20 4.12 -11.25 -11.15
N TYR A 21 3.38 -11.04 -12.25
CA TYR A 21 3.68 -11.66 -13.54
C TYR A 21 5.08 -11.31 -14.07
N ASP A 22 5.63 -10.14 -13.70
CA ASP A 22 7.01 -9.76 -14.07
C ASP A 22 8.07 -10.59 -13.33
N LEU A 23 7.68 -11.31 -12.26
CA LEU A 23 8.57 -12.15 -11.45
C LEU A 23 8.65 -13.58 -11.97
N TYR A 24 7.77 -13.98 -12.90
CA TYR A 24 7.74 -15.32 -13.47
C TYR A 24 8.22 -15.29 -14.93
N GLU A 25 9.33 -15.97 -15.20
CA GLU A 25 9.80 -16.24 -16.56
C GLU A 25 9.61 -17.71 -16.91
N GLY A 26 9.16 -18.01 -18.14
CA GLY A 26 9.07 -19.38 -18.66
C GLY A 26 7.64 -19.90 -18.88
N PRO A 27 7.50 -21.14 -19.41
CA PRO A 27 6.22 -21.70 -19.86
C PRO A 27 5.21 -21.95 -18.74
N ASP A 28 5.66 -22.00 -17.48
CA ASP A 28 4.82 -22.19 -16.29
C ASP A 28 4.38 -20.85 -15.66
N ALA A 29 4.66 -19.72 -16.30
CA ALA A 29 4.21 -18.42 -15.81
C ALA A 29 2.68 -18.40 -15.68
N PRO A 30 2.13 -17.91 -14.56
CA PRO A 30 0.68 -17.87 -14.38
C PRO A 30 0.04 -17.05 -15.50
N ILE A 31 -1.04 -17.57 -16.08
CA ILE A 31 -1.76 -16.87 -17.14
C ILE A 31 -2.50 -15.68 -16.52
N LYS A 32 -2.27 -14.49 -17.06
CA LYS A 32 -3.01 -13.29 -16.70
C LYS A 32 -4.45 -13.42 -17.15
N GLN A 33 -5.36 -13.79 -16.24
CA GLN A 33 -6.79 -13.81 -16.54
C GLN A 33 -7.29 -12.38 -16.75
N SER A 34 -8.13 -12.19 -17.77
CA SER A 34 -8.65 -10.87 -18.17
C SER A 34 -9.79 -10.35 -17.30
N ASP A 35 -10.00 -10.93 -16.11
CA ASP A 35 -11.06 -10.51 -15.21
C ASP A 35 -10.84 -9.07 -14.72
N ALA A 36 -11.93 -8.40 -14.36
CA ALA A 36 -11.89 -7.05 -13.82
C ALA A 36 -11.03 -7.04 -12.54
N VAL A 37 -9.84 -6.45 -12.62
CA VAL A 37 -8.87 -6.41 -11.53
C VAL A 37 -9.46 -5.65 -10.34
N ARG A 38 -9.43 -6.26 -9.15
CA ARG A 38 -9.97 -5.67 -7.92
C ARG A 38 -9.07 -4.53 -7.46
N ARG A 39 -9.64 -3.34 -7.28
CA ARG A 39 -8.89 -2.16 -6.81
C ARG A 39 -8.62 -2.28 -5.31
N ALA A 40 -7.39 -1.99 -4.92
CA ALA A 40 -6.96 -1.94 -3.52
C ALA A 40 -5.93 -0.82 -3.32
N ALA A 41 -5.77 -0.37 -2.08
CA ALA A 41 -4.74 0.59 -1.73
C ALA A 41 -4.17 0.27 -0.35
N VAL A 42 -2.88 0.55 -0.19
CA VAL A 42 -2.15 0.37 1.06
C VAL A 42 -1.44 1.66 1.43
N LEU A 43 -1.31 1.93 2.72
CA LEU A 43 -0.46 3.00 3.22
C LEU A 43 0.95 2.46 3.46
N VAL A 44 1.96 3.19 2.98
CA VAL A 44 3.36 3.05 3.35
C VAL A 44 3.67 4.15 4.38
N PRO A 45 3.38 3.92 5.68
CA PRO A 45 3.57 4.93 6.70
C PRO A 45 5.06 5.03 7.06
N ILE A 46 5.66 6.19 6.79
CA ILE A 46 7.00 6.53 7.24
C ILE A 46 6.89 7.17 8.62
N ILE A 47 7.60 6.62 9.60
CA ILE A 47 7.61 7.10 10.98
C ILE A 47 9.00 7.66 11.30
N PRO A 48 9.14 8.98 11.52
CA PRO A 48 10.40 9.56 11.97
C PRO A 48 10.76 9.05 13.36
N ARG A 49 12.00 8.55 13.53
CA ARG A 49 12.61 8.25 14.84
C ARG A 49 13.98 8.91 14.92
N ALA A 50 14.53 9.00 16.14
CA ALA A 50 15.84 9.61 16.38
C ALA A 50 16.97 8.91 15.62
N GLU A 51 16.93 7.57 15.53
CA GLU A 51 17.96 6.75 14.86
C GLU A 51 17.73 6.57 13.36
N GLY A 52 16.60 7.05 12.83
CA GLY A 52 16.25 6.88 11.42
C GLY A 52 14.74 6.71 11.21
N ALA A 53 14.30 6.82 9.96
CA ALA A 53 12.91 6.57 9.62
C ALA A 53 12.62 5.06 9.66
N THR A 54 11.50 4.68 10.28
CA THR A 54 10.98 3.32 10.26
C THR A 54 9.67 3.27 9.47
N ILE A 55 9.19 2.06 9.16
CA ILE A 55 7.86 1.84 8.60
C ILE A 55 7.02 0.98 9.54
N LEU A 56 5.70 1.19 9.52
CA LEU A 56 4.76 0.30 10.19
C LEU A 56 4.26 -0.75 9.21
N LEU A 57 4.26 -1.99 9.66
CA LEU A 57 3.70 -3.15 8.99
C LEU A 57 2.67 -3.80 9.93
N THR A 58 1.63 -4.37 9.36
CA THR A 58 0.65 -5.18 10.06
C THR A 58 0.97 -6.65 9.88
N ARG A 59 0.58 -7.47 10.86
CA ARG A 59 0.60 -8.92 10.75
C ARG A 59 -0.82 -9.43 10.94
N ARG A 60 -1.37 -10.08 9.93
CA ARG A 60 -2.71 -10.68 10.02
C ARG A 60 -2.73 -11.75 11.10
N ALA A 61 -3.79 -11.77 11.90
CA ALA A 61 -3.92 -12.72 12.98
C ALA A 61 -3.83 -14.17 12.47
N GLU A 62 -3.13 -15.04 13.20
CA GLU A 62 -2.82 -16.41 12.76
C GLU A 62 -4.06 -17.31 12.61
N HIS A 63 -5.18 -16.94 13.23
CA HIS A 63 -6.41 -17.73 13.25
C HIS A 63 -7.36 -17.44 12.08
N LEU A 64 -6.99 -16.58 11.14
CA LEU A 64 -7.83 -16.25 9.98
C LEU A 64 -7.69 -17.28 8.86
N SER A 65 -8.82 -17.68 8.27
CA SER A 65 -8.90 -18.72 7.23
C SER A 65 -8.18 -18.38 5.92
N HIS A 66 -7.91 -17.10 5.66
CA HIS A 66 -7.12 -16.64 4.53
C HIS A 66 -6.00 -15.70 4.99
N HIS A 67 -4.79 -15.92 4.44
CA HIS A 67 -3.64 -15.05 4.63
C HIS A 67 -3.17 -14.90 6.10
N ALA A 68 -3.33 -15.95 6.91
CA ALA A 68 -2.85 -15.99 8.30
C ALA A 68 -1.35 -15.66 8.39
N GLY A 69 -0.98 -14.80 9.35
CA GLY A 69 0.42 -14.47 9.64
C GLY A 69 1.13 -13.63 8.58
N GLN A 70 0.49 -13.26 7.48
CA GLN A 70 1.09 -12.42 6.45
C GLN A 70 1.47 -11.04 7.02
N ILE A 71 2.67 -10.60 6.66
CA ILE A 71 3.18 -9.26 6.95
C ILE A 71 2.86 -8.37 5.75
N SER A 72 2.19 -7.26 5.99
CA SER A 72 1.76 -6.35 4.93
C SER A 72 1.83 -4.90 5.42
N PHE A 73 1.74 -3.97 4.46
CA PHE A 73 1.33 -2.62 4.79
C PHE A 73 -0.14 -2.59 5.22
N PRO A 74 -0.55 -1.67 6.12
CA PRO A 74 -1.97 -1.48 6.43
C PRO A 74 -2.71 -1.02 5.19
N GLY A 75 -3.91 -1.57 4.97
CA GLY A 75 -4.67 -1.29 3.77
C GLY A 75 -5.55 -2.45 3.33
N GLY A 76 -6.27 -2.24 2.24
CA GLY A 76 -7.28 -3.19 1.82
C GLY A 76 -7.95 -2.84 0.50
N ARG A 77 -9.11 -3.45 0.31
CA ARG A 77 -9.90 -3.31 -0.92
C ARG A 77 -10.56 -1.94 -0.96
N ALA A 78 -10.69 -1.37 -2.15
CA ALA A 78 -11.49 -0.16 -2.34
C ALA A 78 -12.99 -0.46 -2.20
N ASP A 79 -13.66 0.35 -1.41
CA ASP A 79 -15.12 0.33 -1.25
C ASP A 79 -15.79 1.31 -2.22
N GLU A 80 -17.08 1.12 -2.48
CA GLU A 80 -17.84 1.99 -3.41
C GLU A 80 -17.87 3.46 -2.97
N GLY A 81 -17.78 3.72 -1.66
CA GLY A 81 -17.75 5.06 -1.09
C GLY A 81 -16.38 5.74 -1.12
N ASP A 82 -15.30 5.02 -1.47
CA ASP A 82 -13.96 5.58 -1.47
C ASP A 82 -13.76 6.51 -2.68
N ALA A 83 -13.53 7.80 -2.42
CA ALA A 83 -13.35 8.80 -3.47
C ALA A 83 -12.12 8.53 -4.36
N ASN A 84 -11.07 7.94 -3.80
CA ASN A 84 -9.82 7.59 -4.50
C ASN A 84 -8.98 6.62 -3.66
N ALA A 85 -7.83 6.18 -4.20
CA ALA A 85 -6.91 5.27 -3.51
C ALA A 85 -6.34 5.81 -2.18
N ILE A 86 -6.19 7.14 -2.04
CA ILE A 86 -5.74 7.73 -0.76
C ILE A 86 -6.85 7.56 0.28
N ALA A 87 -8.11 7.80 -0.08
CA ALA A 87 -9.26 7.58 0.80
C ALA A 87 -9.34 6.10 1.25
N THR A 88 -9.20 5.15 0.32
CA THR A 88 -9.15 3.71 0.65
C THR A 88 -8.02 3.40 1.63
N ALA A 89 -6.79 3.80 1.34
CA ALA A 89 -5.65 3.50 2.21
C ALA A 89 -5.81 4.09 3.61
N LEU A 90 -6.33 5.32 3.72
CA LEU A 90 -6.56 5.98 5.01
C LEU A 90 -7.67 5.32 5.82
N ARG A 91 -8.80 4.96 5.18
CA ARG A 91 -9.92 4.27 5.84
C ARG A 91 -9.46 2.93 6.40
N GLU A 92 -8.88 2.09 5.56
CA GLU A 92 -8.38 0.76 5.95
C GLU A 92 -7.30 0.85 7.03
N THR A 93 -6.37 1.80 6.93
CA THR A 93 -5.34 2.01 7.97
C THR A 93 -5.97 2.39 9.31
N HIS A 94 -7.00 3.23 9.30
CA HIS A 94 -7.71 3.58 10.52
C HIS A 94 -8.45 2.37 11.11
N GLU A 95 -9.10 1.55 10.29
CA GLU A 95 -9.82 0.35 10.73
C GLU A 95 -8.87 -0.72 11.30
N GLU A 96 -7.71 -0.95 10.66
CA GLU A 96 -6.78 -2.01 11.06
C GLU A 96 -5.91 -1.64 12.27
N VAL A 97 -5.44 -0.39 12.36
CA VAL A 97 -4.45 0.03 13.38
C VAL A 97 -4.81 1.30 14.13
N GLY A 98 -5.98 1.89 13.89
CA GLY A 98 -6.45 3.09 14.60
C GLY A 98 -5.72 4.38 14.25
N LEU A 99 -4.85 4.38 13.23
CA LEU A 99 -4.12 5.57 12.82
C LEU A 99 -5.01 6.48 11.97
N THR A 100 -5.41 7.60 12.55
CA THR A 100 -6.31 8.59 11.93
C THR A 100 -5.62 9.44 10.88
N SER A 101 -6.39 9.89 9.88
CA SER A 101 -5.87 10.65 8.73
C SER A 101 -5.25 12.00 9.11
N ASP A 102 -5.69 12.66 10.17
CA ASP A 102 -5.13 13.92 10.68
C ASP A 102 -3.70 13.76 11.22
N ARG A 103 -3.24 12.52 11.42
CA ARG A 103 -1.88 12.18 11.86
C ARG A 103 -0.95 11.83 10.69
N ILE A 104 -1.43 11.90 9.45
CA ILE A 104 -0.70 11.47 8.26
C ILE A 104 -0.61 12.64 7.26
N ASP A 105 0.61 12.99 6.89
CA ASP A 105 0.91 13.92 5.81
C ASP A 105 1.20 13.13 4.52
N ILE A 106 0.28 13.17 3.56
CA ILE A 106 0.38 12.42 2.31
C ILE A 106 1.46 13.02 1.42
N LEU A 107 2.48 12.23 1.10
CA LEU A 107 3.62 12.66 0.29
C LEU A 107 3.42 12.35 -1.19
N GLY A 108 2.61 11.33 -1.51
CA GLY A 108 2.32 10.92 -2.88
C GLY A 108 1.96 9.45 -3.00
N ARG A 109 2.06 8.92 -4.22
CA ARG A 109 1.77 7.51 -4.55
C ARG A 109 2.93 6.91 -5.33
N LEU A 110 3.13 5.60 -5.18
CA LEU A 110 4.03 4.82 -6.02
C LEU A 110 3.27 4.19 -7.20
N ASP A 111 4.02 3.60 -8.13
CA ASP A 111 3.47 2.81 -9.24
C ASP A 111 2.50 1.74 -8.70
N SER A 112 1.37 1.57 -9.38
CA SER A 112 0.45 0.49 -9.05
C SER A 112 1.10 -0.88 -9.30
N TYR A 113 0.68 -1.86 -8.51
CA TYR A 113 1.18 -3.22 -8.56
C TYR A 113 0.04 -4.21 -8.73
N GLU A 114 0.13 -5.11 -9.72
CA GLU A 114 -0.84 -6.18 -9.93
C GLU A 114 -0.38 -7.50 -9.32
N THR A 115 -1.21 -8.08 -8.45
CA THR A 115 -0.93 -9.37 -7.82
C THR A 115 -1.50 -10.54 -8.62
N VAL A 116 -0.92 -11.74 -8.47
CA VAL A 116 -1.49 -12.98 -9.01
C VAL A 116 -2.87 -13.32 -8.43
N THR A 117 -3.22 -12.73 -7.29
CA THR A 117 -4.54 -12.86 -6.65
C THR A 117 -5.60 -11.93 -7.25
N GLY A 118 -5.28 -11.18 -8.31
CA GLY A 118 -6.23 -10.36 -9.07
C GLY A 118 -6.49 -8.99 -8.46
N PHE A 119 -5.55 -8.45 -7.67
CA PHE A 119 -5.64 -7.08 -7.15
C PHE A 119 -4.71 -6.13 -7.89
N ARG A 120 -5.17 -4.90 -8.13
CA ARG A 120 -4.34 -3.75 -8.51
C ARG A 120 -4.22 -2.86 -7.29
N ILE A 121 -3.05 -2.93 -6.66
CA ILE A 121 -2.73 -2.24 -5.42
C ILE A 121 -2.07 -0.91 -5.74
N VAL A 122 -2.57 0.18 -5.15
CA VAL A 122 -1.94 1.50 -5.19
C VAL A 122 -1.23 1.77 -3.86
N PRO A 123 0.11 1.84 -3.81
CA PRO A 123 0.83 2.20 -2.60
C PRO A 123 0.80 3.72 -2.41
N VAL A 124 0.24 4.17 -1.29
CA VAL A 124 0.16 5.57 -0.88
C VAL A 124 1.24 5.83 0.17
N VAL A 125 2.12 6.80 -0.04
CA VAL A 125 3.21 7.12 0.90
C VAL A 125 2.77 8.28 1.79
N GLY A 126 2.83 8.10 3.10
CA GLY A 126 2.48 9.12 4.08
C GLY A 126 3.50 9.22 5.19
N MET A 127 3.75 10.43 5.68
CA MET A 127 4.56 10.68 6.87
C MET A 127 3.67 10.73 8.11
N VAL A 128 4.02 9.97 9.15
CA VAL A 128 3.32 10.01 10.44
C VAL A 128 3.85 11.20 11.24
N LEU A 129 2.96 12.16 11.53
CA LEU A 129 3.31 13.45 12.14
C LEU A 129 3.58 13.38 13.65
N ARG A 130 3.01 12.39 14.34
CA ARG A 130 3.23 12.16 15.78
C ARG A 130 3.43 10.68 16.06
N PRO A 131 4.46 10.28 16.84
CA PRO A 131 4.67 8.89 17.22
C PRO A 131 3.38 8.29 17.80
N LEU A 132 3.06 7.04 17.40
CA LEU A 132 2.07 6.24 18.11
C LEU A 132 2.56 6.13 19.56
N ILE A 133 1.72 6.57 20.50
CA ILE A 133 2.02 6.56 21.94
C ILE A 133 1.81 5.13 22.43
#